data_AF-A0A3A8PQ41-F1
#
_entry.id   AF-A0A3A8PQ41-F1
#
_cell.length_a   1.000
_cell.length_b   1.000
_cell.length_c   1.000
_cell.angle_alpha   90.00
_cell.angle_beta   90.00
_cell.angle_gamma   90.00
#
_symmetry.space_group_name_H-M   'P 1'
#
loop_
_entity.id
_entity.type
_entity.pdbx_description
1 polymer ?
#
loop_
_entity_poly.entity_id
_entity_poly.type
_entity_poly.pdbx_seq_one_letter_code
_entity_poly.pdbx_strand_id
1 'polypeptide(L)'
;MFGFLKRKKTPPAPVDPLATFDRLIEDLERQAAEVRKSAATLLALKGELSRGVTRYTARLGDIAGRRQTAHDRGDAKGVGVLERDRVQTERLLESTRESLRRAARDSELLLGAASELGERVADLRIERESASARMAAGGVVTEALREQVERFDRVMALDAARDEVEKAHALADIYREEHQPPAAPERVK
;
A
#
# COMPACT_ATOMS: atom_id res chain seq x y z
N MET A 1 7.18 -32.60 44.37
CA MET A 1 6.15 -31.55 44.51
C MET A 1 6.40 -30.50 43.44
N PHE A 2 5.55 -30.52 42.40
CA PHE A 2 5.62 -29.64 41.23
C PHE A 2 5.20 -28.21 41.58
N GLY A 3 5.89 -27.21 41.05
CA GLY A 3 5.53 -25.80 41.19
C GLY A 3 5.99 -24.97 39.99
N PHE A 4 5.54 -25.31 38.78
CA PHE A 4 5.77 -24.49 37.59
C PHE A 4 4.78 -23.32 37.57
N LEU A 5 5.21 -22.14 38.01
CA LEU A 5 4.50 -20.88 37.77
C LEU A 5 4.51 -20.59 36.26
N LYS A 6 3.36 -20.79 35.60
CA LYS A 6 3.13 -20.32 34.22
C LYS A 6 3.07 -18.79 34.20
N ARG A 7 4.10 -18.13 33.68
CA ARG A 7 4.05 -16.73 33.24
C ARG A 7 2.94 -16.60 32.18
N LYS A 8 1.86 -15.87 32.49
CA LYS A 8 0.84 -15.50 31.50
C LYS A 8 1.51 -14.64 30.42
N LYS A 9 1.60 -15.14 29.18
CA LYS A 9 2.01 -14.35 28.02
C LYS A 9 1.00 -13.21 27.85
N THR A 10 1.48 -11.98 27.92
CA THR A 10 0.71 -10.79 27.54
C THR A 10 0.25 -10.94 26.09
N PRO A 11 -1.04 -10.73 25.77
CA PRO A 11 -1.49 -10.77 24.38
C PRO A 11 -0.77 -9.68 23.58
N PRO A 12 -0.37 -9.96 22.32
CA PRO A 12 0.24 -8.95 21.47
C PRO A 12 -0.71 -7.77 21.31
N ALA A 13 -0.17 -6.55 21.34
CA ALA A 13 -0.95 -5.34 21.13
C ALA A 13 -1.73 -5.43 19.80
N PRO A 14 -2.95 -4.87 19.72
CA PRO A 14 -3.71 -4.85 18.48
C PRO A 14 -2.89 -4.17 17.38
N VAL A 15 -2.72 -4.85 16.26
CA VAL A 15 -1.99 -4.34 15.10
C VAL A 15 -2.81 -3.20 14.49
N ASP A 16 -2.20 -2.03 14.33
CA ASP A 16 -2.83 -0.92 13.62
C ASP A 16 -2.92 -1.27 12.11
N PRO A 17 -4.13 -1.46 11.57
CA PRO A 17 -4.31 -1.84 10.18
C PRO A 17 -3.87 -0.73 9.21
N LEU A 18 -4.00 0.56 9.58
CA LEU A 18 -3.57 1.66 8.72
C LEU A 18 -2.04 1.70 8.63
N ALA A 19 -1.34 1.54 9.76
CA ALA A 19 0.11 1.41 9.76
C ALA A 19 0.60 0.19 8.95
N THR A 20 -0.21 -0.87 8.85
CA THR A 20 0.10 -2.04 8.01
C THR A 20 -0.01 -1.70 6.53
N PHE A 21 -1.08 -1.01 6.11
CA PHE A 21 -1.20 -0.51 4.73
C PHE A 21 -0.05 0.44 4.38
N ASP A 22 0.27 1.39 5.27
CA ASP A 22 1.32 2.39 5.03
C ASP A 22 2.69 1.72 4.80
N ARG A 23 3.02 0.69 5.60
CA ARG A 23 4.24 -0.11 5.39
C ARG A 23 4.25 -0.88 4.08
N LEU A 24 3.15 -1.54 3.74
CA LEU A 24 3.05 -2.30 2.49
C LEU A 24 3.16 -1.39 1.27
N ILE A 25 2.54 -0.20 1.32
CA ILE A 25 2.66 0.82 0.28
C ILE A 25 4.10 1.27 0.15
N GLU A 26 4.78 1.61 1.26
CA GLU A 26 6.17 2.05 1.24
C GLU A 26 7.11 0.99 0.64
N ASP A 27 6.94 -0.28 1.04
CA ASP A 27 7.74 -1.40 0.54
C ASP A 27 7.55 -1.60 -0.98
N LEU A 28 6.30 -1.53 -1.47
CA LEU A 28 6.01 -1.64 -2.89
C LEU A 28 6.53 -0.45 -3.68
N GLU A 29 6.46 0.77 -3.14
CA GLU A 29 7.03 1.96 -3.77
C GLU A 29 8.55 1.87 -3.88
N ARG A 30 9.21 1.36 -2.84
CA ARG A 30 10.66 1.11 -2.86
C ARG A 30 11.03 0.06 -3.90
N GLN A 31 10.29 -1.05 -3.98
CA GLN A 31 10.48 -2.07 -5.01
C GLN A 31 10.28 -1.48 -6.41
N ALA A 32 9.21 -0.73 -6.63
CA ALA A 32 8.95 -0.09 -7.91
C ALA A 32 10.06 0.88 -8.32
N ALA A 33 10.64 1.62 -7.36
CA ALA A 33 11.77 2.51 -7.61
C ALA A 33 13.02 1.74 -8.07
N GLU A 34 13.36 0.63 -7.42
CA GLU A 34 14.50 -0.21 -7.81
C GLU A 34 14.29 -0.88 -9.18
N VAL A 35 13.05 -1.32 -9.47
CA VAL A 35 12.70 -1.86 -10.79
C VAL A 35 12.83 -0.79 -11.87
N ARG A 36 12.31 0.44 -11.65
CA ARG A 36 12.46 1.56 -12.58
C ARG A 36 13.93 1.93 -12.82
N LYS A 37 14.74 1.93 -11.77
CA LYS A 37 16.19 2.18 -11.87
C LYS A 37 16.85 1.12 -12.75
N SER A 38 16.55 -0.15 -12.52
CA SER A 38 17.05 -1.27 -13.33
C SER A 38 16.61 -1.15 -14.79
N ALA A 39 15.33 -0.84 -15.03
CA ALA A 39 14.81 -0.58 -16.38
C ALA A 39 15.55 0.58 -17.08
N ALA A 40 15.83 1.68 -16.37
CA ALA A 40 16.58 2.81 -16.89
C ALA A 40 18.00 2.41 -17.32
N THR A 41 18.69 1.56 -16.54
CA THR A 41 20.01 1.06 -16.93
C THR A 41 19.97 0.21 -18.21
N LEU A 42 18.94 -0.63 -18.38
CA LEU A 42 18.76 -1.41 -19.61
C LEU A 42 18.40 -0.55 -20.82
N LEU A 43 17.63 0.53 -20.62
CA LEU A 43 17.34 1.49 -21.69
C LEU A 43 18.60 2.25 -22.14
N ALA A 44 19.47 2.63 -21.21
CA ALA A 44 20.76 3.22 -21.54
C ALA A 44 21.63 2.24 -22.35
N LEU A 45 21.73 0.99 -21.89
CA LEU A 45 22.44 -0.08 -22.59
C LEU A 45 21.86 -0.35 -23.99
N LYS A 46 20.53 -0.38 -24.13
CA LYS A 46 19.84 -0.50 -25.42
C LYS A 46 20.25 0.62 -26.38
N GLY A 47 20.34 1.85 -25.89
CA GLY A 47 20.82 3.00 -26.67
C GLY A 47 22.27 2.83 -27.14
N GLU A 48 23.15 2.38 -26.27
CA GLU A 48 24.56 2.10 -26.60
C GLU A 48 24.72 0.99 -27.63
N LEU A 49 24.01 -0.13 -27.43
CA LEU A 49 24.00 -1.28 -28.35
C LEU A 49 23.42 -0.89 -29.71
N SER A 50 22.35 -0.10 -29.75
CA SER A 50 21.78 0.41 -31.00
C SER A 50 22.80 1.25 -31.78
N ARG A 51 23.52 2.15 -31.11
CA ARG A 51 24.62 2.90 -31.74
C ARG A 51 25.74 1.96 -32.19
N GLY A 52 26.03 0.90 -31.45
CA GLY A 52 26.96 -0.16 -31.82
C GLY A 52 26.56 -0.85 -33.13
N VAL A 53 25.30 -1.27 -33.27
CA VAL A 53 24.75 -1.86 -34.50
C VAL A 53 24.95 -0.92 -35.69
N THR A 54 24.63 0.37 -35.55
CA THR A 54 24.84 1.36 -36.61
C THR A 54 26.32 1.47 -36.99
N ARG A 55 27.23 1.57 -36.01
CA ARG A 55 28.68 1.67 -36.26
C ARG A 55 29.22 0.44 -36.98
N TYR A 56 28.88 -0.77 -36.54
CA TYR A 56 29.37 -2.00 -37.18
C TYR A 56 28.77 -2.19 -38.58
N THR A 57 27.51 -1.83 -38.77
CA THR A 57 26.88 -1.86 -40.11
C THR A 57 27.59 -0.91 -41.07
N ALA A 58 27.87 0.33 -40.64
CA ALA A 58 28.63 1.29 -41.45
C ALA A 58 30.05 0.79 -41.76
N ARG A 59 30.73 0.20 -40.76
CA ARG A 59 32.07 -0.39 -40.93
C ARG A 59 32.07 -1.54 -41.94
N LEU A 60 31.04 -2.38 -41.98
CA LEU A 60 30.93 -3.42 -43.01
C LEU A 60 30.79 -2.83 -44.41
N GLY A 61 30.05 -1.73 -44.55
CA GLY A 61 29.97 -0.97 -45.80
C GLY A 61 31.34 -0.43 -46.26
N ASP A 62 32.11 0.16 -45.34
CA ASP A 62 33.48 0.64 -45.62
C ASP A 62 34.42 -0.51 -46.04
N ILE A 63 34.41 -1.61 -45.28
CA ILE A 63 35.22 -2.81 -45.59
C ILE A 63 34.85 -3.34 -46.97
N ALA A 64 33.56 -3.42 -47.31
CA ALA A 64 33.11 -3.87 -48.62
C ALA A 64 33.64 -2.99 -49.76
N GLY A 65 33.54 -1.66 -49.62
CA GLY A 65 34.07 -0.71 -50.62
C GLY A 65 35.59 -0.81 -50.79
N ARG A 66 36.33 -0.86 -49.67
CA ARG A 66 37.79 -1.01 -49.69
C ARG A 66 38.22 -2.36 -50.27
N ARG A 67 37.47 -3.42 -49.99
CA ARG A 67 37.75 -4.77 -50.52
C ARG A 67 37.55 -4.80 -52.03
N GLN A 68 36.50 -4.16 -52.54
CA GLN A 68 36.29 -4.03 -53.98
C GLN A 68 37.45 -3.26 -54.63
N THR A 69 37.88 -2.14 -54.05
CA THR A 69 39.02 -1.37 -54.57
C THR A 69 40.32 -2.18 -54.56
N ALA A 70 40.59 -2.96 -53.51
CA ALA A 70 41.76 -3.83 -53.45
C ALA A 70 41.70 -4.94 -54.51
N HIS A 71 40.53 -5.53 -54.70
CA HIS A 71 40.27 -6.52 -55.74
C HIS A 71 40.53 -5.95 -57.15
N ASP A 72 39.98 -4.78 -57.46
CA ASP A 72 40.13 -4.12 -58.77
C ASP A 72 41.59 -3.76 -59.08
N ARG A 73 42.42 -3.55 -58.04
CA ARG A 73 43.87 -3.30 -58.15
C ARG A 73 44.72 -4.58 -58.19
N GLY A 74 44.12 -5.75 -58.07
CA GLY A 74 44.83 -7.03 -57.99
C GLY A 74 45.59 -7.26 -56.67
N ASP A 75 45.29 -6.51 -55.62
CA ASP A 75 45.93 -6.67 -54.30
C ASP A 75 45.30 -7.83 -53.51
N ALA A 76 45.70 -9.06 -53.84
CA ALA A 76 45.20 -10.27 -53.20
C ALA A 76 45.45 -10.31 -51.67
N LYS A 77 46.56 -9.72 -51.20
CA LYS A 77 46.88 -9.67 -49.76
C LYS A 77 45.93 -8.71 -49.04
N GLY A 78 45.68 -7.54 -49.62
CA GLY A 78 44.70 -6.56 -49.12
C GLY A 78 43.30 -7.16 -49.04
N VAL A 79 42.87 -7.89 -50.08
CA VAL A 79 41.59 -8.62 -50.07
C VAL A 79 41.51 -9.62 -48.92
N GLY A 80 42.55 -10.43 -48.71
CA GLY A 80 42.59 -11.43 -47.63
C GLY A 80 42.58 -10.84 -46.21
N VAL A 81 43.18 -9.66 -46.01
CA VAL A 81 43.08 -8.94 -44.73
C VAL A 81 41.66 -8.40 -44.51
N LEU A 82 41.10 -7.72 -45.51
CA LEU A 82 39.76 -7.12 -45.42
C LEU A 82 38.66 -8.18 -45.23
N GLU A 83 38.85 -9.38 -45.77
CA GLU A 83 37.93 -10.49 -45.55
C GLU A 83 37.92 -10.97 -44.10
N ARG A 84 39.08 -11.02 -43.44
CA ARG A 84 39.16 -11.36 -42.01
C ARG A 84 38.53 -10.27 -41.15
N ASP A 85 38.76 -9.00 -41.48
CA ASP A 85 38.15 -7.85 -40.80
C ASP A 85 36.62 -7.86 -40.97
N ARG A 86 36.11 -8.23 -42.15
CA ARG A 86 34.69 -8.41 -42.42
C ARG A 86 34.10 -9.46 -41.49
N VAL A 87 34.67 -10.66 -41.47
CA VAL A 87 34.19 -11.78 -40.63
C VAL A 87 34.23 -11.41 -39.14
N GLN A 88 35.28 -10.74 -38.67
CA GLN A 88 35.34 -10.27 -37.29
C GLN A 88 34.24 -9.24 -36.99
N THR A 89 34.04 -8.27 -37.88
CA THR A 89 33.03 -7.22 -37.70
C THR A 89 31.61 -7.79 -37.76
N GLU A 90 31.35 -8.80 -38.58
CA GLU A 90 30.07 -9.52 -38.62
C GLU A 90 29.77 -10.25 -37.32
N ARG A 91 30.76 -10.92 -36.73
CA ARG A 91 30.59 -11.57 -35.41
C ARG A 91 30.24 -10.56 -34.32
N LEU A 92 30.92 -9.40 -34.31
CA LEU A 92 30.62 -8.32 -33.37
C LEU A 92 29.22 -7.74 -33.60
N LEU A 93 28.83 -7.55 -34.87
CA LEU A 93 27.49 -7.07 -35.22
C LEU A 93 26.40 -8.04 -34.74
N GLU A 94 26.56 -9.34 -34.98
CA GLU A 94 25.56 -10.32 -34.55
C GLU A 94 25.46 -10.40 -33.03
N SER A 95 26.60 -10.46 -32.32
CA SER A 95 26.60 -10.42 -30.86
C SER A 95 25.95 -9.15 -30.31
N THR A 96 26.20 -7.99 -30.93
CA THR A 96 25.59 -6.71 -30.51
C THR A 96 24.09 -6.71 -30.75
N ARG A 97 23.62 -7.25 -31.89
CA ARG A 97 22.18 -7.40 -32.19
C ARG A 97 21.49 -8.33 -31.21
N GLU A 98 22.14 -9.44 -30.85
CA GLU A 98 21.59 -10.35 -29.85
C GLU A 98 21.48 -9.71 -28.48
N SER A 99 22.55 -9.05 -28.01
CA SER A 99 22.50 -8.28 -26.76
C SER A 99 21.44 -7.19 -26.80
N LEU A 100 21.26 -6.51 -27.95
CA LEU A 100 20.22 -5.49 -28.12
C LEU A 100 18.82 -6.07 -27.99
N ARG A 101 18.57 -7.24 -28.61
CA ARG A 101 17.28 -7.95 -28.50
C ARG A 101 16.99 -8.35 -27.06
N ARG A 102 18.00 -8.85 -26.32
CA ARG A 102 17.87 -9.21 -24.91
C ARG A 102 17.59 -7.98 -24.04
N ALA A 103 18.41 -6.94 -24.14
CA ALA A 103 18.22 -5.70 -23.40
C ALA A 103 16.85 -5.05 -23.68
N ALA A 104 16.37 -5.10 -24.92
CA ALA A 104 15.03 -4.61 -25.26
C ALA A 104 13.93 -5.40 -24.54
N ARG A 105 13.97 -6.74 -24.60
CA ARG A 105 13.00 -7.61 -23.94
C ARG A 105 13.02 -7.43 -22.43
N ASP A 106 14.20 -7.43 -21.82
CA ASP A 106 14.35 -7.30 -20.38
C ASP A 106 13.89 -5.92 -19.90
N SER A 107 14.18 -4.85 -20.67
CA SER A 107 13.67 -3.51 -20.35
C SER A 107 12.15 -3.43 -20.39
N GLU A 108 11.51 -4.11 -21.34
CA GLU A 108 10.05 -4.16 -21.46
C GLU A 108 9.41 -4.90 -20.27
N LEU A 109 9.98 -6.04 -19.88
CA LEU A 109 9.54 -6.79 -18.70
C LEU A 109 9.64 -5.96 -17.41
N LEU A 110 10.76 -5.27 -17.20
CA LEU A 110 10.94 -4.43 -16.00
C LEU A 110 10.00 -3.22 -16.00
N LEU A 111 9.77 -2.60 -17.16
CA LEU A 111 8.80 -1.50 -17.26
C LEU A 111 7.37 -1.98 -16.98
N GLY A 112 6.99 -3.17 -17.49
CA GLY A 112 5.72 -3.81 -17.17
C GLY A 112 5.57 -4.06 -15.66
N ALA A 113 6.56 -4.70 -15.04
CA ALA A 113 6.56 -4.95 -13.60
C ALA A 113 6.50 -3.66 -12.77
N ALA A 114 7.20 -2.60 -13.19
CA ALA A 114 7.12 -1.30 -12.53
C ALA A 114 5.73 -0.66 -12.65
N SER A 115 5.03 -0.87 -13.77
CA SER A 115 3.65 -0.42 -13.98
C SER A 115 2.70 -1.16 -13.06
N GLU A 116 2.78 -2.49 -13.03
CA GLU A 116 1.94 -3.34 -12.19
C GLU A 116 2.11 -3.01 -10.70
N LEU A 117 3.34 -2.78 -10.24
CA LEU A 117 3.59 -2.32 -8.87
C LEU A 117 2.98 -0.94 -8.59
N GLY A 118 3.02 -0.03 -9.58
CA GLY A 118 2.40 1.29 -9.47
C GLY A 118 0.87 1.22 -9.36
N GLU A 119 0.23 0.38 -10.17
CA GLU A 119 -1.21 0.11 -10.09
C GLU A 119 -1.58 -0.48 -8.74
N ARG A 120 -0.81 -1.47 -8.26
CA ARG A 120 -1.06 -2.09 -6.95
C ARG A 120 -0.94 -1.10 -5.79
N VAL A 121 0.02 -0.16 -5.86
CA VAL A 121 0.15 0.93 -4.88
C VAL A 121 -1.06 1.86 -4.94
N ALA A 122 -1.56 2.18 -6.12
CA ALA A 122 -2.76 3.01 -6.28
C ALA A 122 -4.00 2.34 -5.66
N ASP A 123 -4.20 1.05 -5.92
CA ASP A 123 -5.28 0.27 -5.34
C ASP A 123 -5.20 0.23 -3.81
N LEU A 124 -4.00 -0.04 -3.25
CA LEU A 124 -3.81 -0.08 -1.81
C LEU A 124 -4.05 1.28 -1.14
N ARG A 125 -3.78 2.39 -1.82
CA ARG A 125 -4.10 3.73 -1.31
C ARG A 125 -5.60 3.95 -1.20
N ILE A 126 -6.36 3.51 -2.20
CA ILE A 126 -7.83 3.56 -2.20
C ILE A 126 -8.38 2.68 -1.06
N GLU A 127 -7.86 1.45 -0.91
CA GLU A 127 -8.24 0.55 0.17
C GLU A 127 -7.93 1.14 1.55
N ARG A 128 -6.75 1.76 1.71
CA ARG A 128 -6.30 2.42 2.94
C ARG A 128 -7.16 3.62 3.30
N GLU A 129 -7.57 4.43 2.32
CA GLU A 129 -8.51 5.54 2.50
C GLU A 129 -9.89 5.02 2.95
N SER A 130 -10.41 4.00 2.27
CA SER A 130 -11.66 3.33 2.65
C SER A 130 -11.62 2.73 4.06
N ALA A 131 -10.50 2.11 4.44
CA ALA A 131 -10.29 1.58 5.79
C ALA A 131 -10.28 2.70 6.83
N SER A 132 -9.58 3.80 6.55
CA SER A 132 -9.54 4.98 7.42
C SER A 132 -10.93 5.57 7.64
N ALA A 133 -11.74 5.71 6.59
CA ALA A 133 -13.11 6.21 6.67
C ALA A 133 -14.00 5.31 7.54
N ARG A 134 -13.89 3.98 7.38
CA ARG A 134 -14.63 3.00 8.20
C ARG A 134 -14.24 3.05 9.67
N MET A 135 -12.95 3.20 9.97
CA MET A 135 -12.47 3.33 11.35
C MET A 135 -12.97 4.62 12.01
N ALA A 136 -12.94 5.74 11.29
CA ALA A 136 -13.47 7.00 11.78
C ALA A 136 -14.98 6.92 12.07
N ALA A 137 -15.76 6.34 11.15
CA ALA A 137 -17.20 6.14 11.32
C ALA A 137 -17.52 5.23 12.53
N GLY A 138 -16.76 4.14 12.72
CA GLY A 138 -16.89 3.27 13.88
C GLY A 138 -16.64 4.00 15.22
N GLY A 139 -15.68 4.92 15.24
CA GLY A 139 -15.43 5.80 16.38
C GLY A 139 -16.64 6.68 16.71
N VAL A 140 -17.20 7.36 15.70
CA VAL A 140 -18.40 8.22 15.86
C VAL A 140 -19.59 7.43 16.37
N VAL A 141 -19.84 6.22 15.85
CA VAL A 141 -20.94 5.36 16.31
C VAL A 141 -20.74 4.94 17.77
N THR A 142 -19.52 4.58 18.14
CA THR A 142 -19.20 4.16 19.52
C THR A 142 -19.37 5.33 20.50
N GLU A 143 -18.97 6.53 20.11
CA GLU A 143 -19.15 7.74 20.91
C GLU A 143 -20.63 8.12 21.06
N ALA A 144 -21.41 8.08 19.97
CA ALA A 144 -22.85 8.33 20.01
C ALA A 144 -23.59 7.32 20.90
N LEU A 145 -23.22 6.03 20.84
CA LEU A 145 -23.77 5.00 21.72
C LEU A 145 -23.41 5.27 23.19
N ARG A 146 -22.19 5.71 23.47
CA ARG A 146 -21.77 6.09 24.82
C ARG A 146 -22.60 7.26 25.36
N GLU A 147 -22.78 8.31 24.57
CA GLU A 147 -23.62 9.46 24.94
C GLU A 147 -25.08 9.06 25.16
N GLN A 148 -25.59 8.10 24.38
CA GLN A 148 -26.93 7.55 24.57
C GLN A 148 -27.05 6.79 25.91
N VAL A 149 -26.07 5.97 26.26
CA VAL A 149 -26.02 5.27 27.56
C VAL A 149 -25.94 6.28 28.71
N GLU A 150 -25.05 7.27 28.63
CA GLU A 150 -24.93 8.30 29.66
C GLU A 150 -26.22 9.12 29.85
N ARG A 151 -26.97 9.37 28.77
CA ARG A 151 -28.30 10.00 28.86
C ARG A 151 -29.31 9.09 29.55
N PHE A 152 -29.31 7.80 29.24
CA PHE A 152 -30.20 6.83 29.87
C PHE A 152 -29.94 6.74 31.38
N ASP A 153 -28.67 6.68 31.78
CA ASP A 153 -28.27 6.65 33.19
C ASP A 153 -28.75 7.90 33.95
N ARG A 154 -28.70 9.09 33.32
CA ARG A 154 -29.22 10.32 33.92
C ARG A 154 -30.73 10.31 34.09
N VAL A 155 -31.48 9.79 33.12
CA VAL A 155 -32.94 9.66 33.22
C VAL A 155 -33.31 8.71 34.36
N MET A 156 -32.65 7.56 34.45
CA MET A 156 -32.86 6.61 35.55
C MET A 156 -32.56 7.23 36.93
N ALA A 157 -31.51 8.04 37.04
CA ALA A 157 -31.20 8.75 38.28
C ALA A 157 -32.25 9.80 38.65
N LEU A 158 -32.81 10.50 37.66
CA LEU A 158 -33.90 11.46 37.86
C LEU A 158 -35.17 10.77 38.35
N ASP A 159 -35.53 9.63 37.75
CA ASP A 159 -36.69 8.84 38.15
C ASP A 159 -36.55 8.32 39.58
N ALA A 160 -35.36 7.82 39.95
CA ALA A 160 -35.09 7.40 41.33
C ALA A 160 -35.22 8.57 42.34
N ALA A 161 -34.73 9.76 41.98
CA ALA A 161 -34.89 10.95 42.82
C ALA A 161 -36.36 11.38 42.93
N ARG A 162 -37.14 11.25 41.86
CA ARG A 162 -38.58 11.53 41.88
C ARG A 162 -39.31 10.56 42.81
N ASP A 163 -39.00 9.27 42.74
CA ASP A 163 -39.58 8.26 43.63
C ASP A 163 -39.26 8.55 45.11
N GLU A 164 -38.06 9.03 45.42
CA GLU A 164 -37.68 9.45 46.78
C GLU A 164 -38.51 10.65 47.26
N VAL A 165 -38.73 11.63 46.39
CA VAL A 165 -39.58 12.80 46.68
C VAL A 165 -41.03 12.38 46.89
N GLU A 166 -41.58 11.53 46.03
CA GLU A 166 -42.95 11.01 46.16
C GLU A 166 -43.12 10.21 47.47
N LYS A 167 -42.13 9.39 47.85
CA LYS A 167 -42.11 8.70 49.16
C LYS A 167 -42.08 9.68 50.33
N ALA A 168 -41.28 10.74 50.24
CA ALA A 168 -41.21 11.77 51.28
C ALA A 168 -42.55 12.51 51.44
N HIS A 169 -43.22 12.83 50.32
CA HIS A 169 -44.56 13.42 50.33
C HIS A 169 -45.61 12.47 50.94
N ALA A 170 -45.63 11.21 50.51
CA ALA A 170 -46.55 10.21 51.07
C ALA A 170 -46.35 10.03 52.58
N LEU A 171 -45.10 10.02 53.04
CA LEU A 171 -44.78 9.96 54.47
C LEU A 171 -45.29 11.21 55.21
N ALA A 172 -45.10 12.41 54.63
CA ALA A 172 -45.58 13.65 55.23
C ALA A 172 -47.12 13.71 55.31
N ASP A 173 -47.83 13.16 54.33
CA ASP A 173 -49.28 13.08 54.34
C ASP A 173 -49.78 12.12 55.43
N ILE A 174 -49.15 10.95 55.59
CA ILE A 174 -49.44 10.02 56.70
C ILE A 174 -49.27 10.72 58.06
N TYR A 175 -48.15 11.42 58.26
CA TYR A 175 -47.94 12.18 59.51
C TYR A 175 -49.01 13.25 59.73
N ARG A 176 -49.48 13.92 58.66
CA ARG A 176 -50.55 14.93 58.74
C ARG A 176 -51.89 14.31 59.14
N GLU A 177 -52.23 13.15 58.57
CA GLU A 177 -53.44 12.40 58.90
C GLU A 177 -53.42 11.88 60.35
N GLU A 178 -52.28 11.38 60.83
CA GLU A 178 -52.11 10.93 62.23
C GLU A 178 -52.21 12.07 63.26
N HIS A 179 -51.86 13.30 62.87
CA HIS A 179 -51.95 14.49 63.72
C HIS A 179 -53.28 15.26 63.55
N GLN A 180 -54.19 14.78 62.71
CA GLN A 180 -55.51 15.39 62.52
C GLN A 180 -56.45 14.93 63.66
N PRO A 181 -56.94 15.84 64.51
CA PRO A 181 -57.81 15.45 65.63
C PRO A 181 -59.11 14.82 65.10
N PRO A 182 -59.66 13.79 65.78
CA PRO A 182 -60.84 13.08 65.29
C PRO A 182 -62.00 14.05 65.06
N ALA A 183 -62.60 13.97 63.87
CA ALA A 183 -63.76 14.77 63.52
C ALA A 183 -64.86 14.58 64.57
N ALA A 184 -65.36 15.69 65.12
CA ALA A 184 -66.41 15.69 66.13
C ALA A 184 -67.66 14.96 65.58
N PRO A 185 -68.30 14.07 66.37
CA PRO A 185 -69.39 13.24 65.87
C PRO A 185 -70.59 14.10 65.44
N GLU A 186 -71.06 13.84 64.23
CA GLU A 186 -72.30 14.38 63.66
C GLU A 186 -73.47 14.04 64.59
N ARG A 187 -74.14 15.07 65.11
CA ARG A 187 -75.35 14.89 65.91
C ARG A 187 -76.50 14.56 64.97
N VAL A 188 -76.88 13.29 64.93
CA VAL A 188 -78.13 12.83 64.34
C VAL A 188 -79.30 13.45 65.12
N LYS A 189 -80.13 14.22 64.42
CA LYS A 189 -81.52 14.52 64.77
C LYS A 189 -82.38 14.42 63.54
#